data_AF-A0A7S7NP32-F1
#
_entry.id   AF-A0A7S7NP32-F1
#
_cell.length_a   1.000
_cell.length_b   1.000
_cell.length_c   1.000
_cell.angle_alpha   90.00
_cell.angle_beta   90.00
_cell.angle_gamma   90.00
#
_symmetry.space_group_name_H-M   'P 1'
#
loop_
_entity.id
_entity.type
_entity.pdbx_description
1 polymer ?
#
loop_
_entity_poly.entity_id
_entity_poly.type
_entity_poly.pdbx_seq_one_letter_code
_entity_poly.pdbx_strand_id
1 'polypeptide(L)'
;MKSLSVWIAGVVLTLPALSAASMPTSRERMQTFHHENVLGTSMELKVSAATRAQAEAAESAALKEIDRLARILSSYDAQSEFSRWARTSGEAVRVSPELLEVLGLFDQWRMRTGGALDASAETVSRVWKQAAAQGRVPTAAEMGAAVAAVRQAHWILDGAAGTATHSSTAALVLNSFTKSYIVNRAAEAALAGEGVRAVVVNIGGDLVVRGSWSENVEIADPLADGENGPALTRLRVADRAVATSGNYRRGFDIGGRHYSHIVDPRTGETAEDVVSATVVAPDAVDAGALATAFCVMSPAESLAFASTMEDVEFLIVERNGRRTVSPGWSGLEVPRLQAAGFAAKAAPVAVQGGGSVPAAAGMELLVQLELARIEDARARRPFVAVWIEDKDHVPVRTIALWFDKDRWLPDLKSWYRGDRLRAMAEGTEIAGSVSSATRPPGKYTLRWDGKDDKGKAVKPGKYTVCIEAAREHGTYQILRQEMDFSGAPKQVQLPGNTEIAGASLDYRKASH
;
A
#
# COMPACT_ATOMS: atom_id res chain seq x y z
N MET A 1 -3.14 -29.93 98.14
CA MET A 1 -3.23 -30.10 96.68
C MET A 1 -3.46 -28.75 96.02
N LYS A 2 -2.45 -28.08 95.46
CA LYS A 2 -2.65 -26.94 94.54
C LYS A 2 -1.57 -26.95 93.46
N SER A 3 -2.06 -26.92 92.22
CA SER A 3 -1.40 -27.07 90.92
C SER A 3 -0.44 -25.91 90.59
N LEU A 4 0.75 -26.22 90.07
CA LEU A 4 1.66 -25.26 89.44
C LEU A 4 1.38 -25.22 87.92
N SER A 5 0.92 -24.08 87.42
CA SER A 5 0.62 -23.87 86.00
C SER A 5 1.80 -23.20 85.31
N VAL A 6 2.40 -23.89 84.35
CA VAL A 6 3.46 -23.39 83.44
C VAL A 6 2.81 -22.57 82.33
N TRP A 7 3.31 -21.35 82.09
CA TRP A 7 2.90 -20.48 80.98
C TRP A 7 3.83 -20.69 79.77
N ILE A 8 3.26 -21.03 78.61
CA ILE A 8 3.94 -21.12 77.33
C ILE A 8 3.96 -19.74 76.69
N ALA A 9 5.15 -19.17 76.47
CA ALA A 9 5.34 -17.94 75.70
C ALA A 9 5.34 -18.28 74.19
N GLY A 10 4.32 -17.82 73.46
CA GLY A 10 4.25 -17.91 72.01
C GLY A 10 5.16 -16.88 71.34
N VAL A 11 6.15 -17.34 70.58
CA VAL A 11 6.97 -16.51 69.70
C VAL A 11 6.19 -16.25 68.41
N VAL A 12 5.76 -15.01 68.19
CA VAL A 12 5.17 -14.55 66.93
C VAL A 12 6.32 -14.19 65.99
N LEU A 13 6.55 -15.04 64.98
CA LEU A 13 7.45 -14.77 63.86
C LEU A 13 6.80 -13.73 62.92
N THR A 14 7.26 -12.48 62.99
CA THR A 14 6.92 -11.45 62.00
C THR A 14 7.72 -11.69 60.72
N LEU A 15 7.05 -12.20 59.68
CA LEU A 15 7.56 -12.24 58.31
C LEU A 15 7.74 -10.81 57.78
N PRO A 16 8.89 -10.45 57.19
CA PRO A 16 9.05 -9.15 56.55
C PRO A 16 8.12 -9.08 55.33
N ALA A 17 7.29 -8.05 55.27
CA ALA A 17 6.48 -7.74 54.11
C ALA A 17 7.42 -7.50 52.92
N LEU A 18 7.45 -8.45 51.98
CA LEU A 18 8.04 -8.21 50.66
C LEU A 18 7.28 -7.04 50.04
N SER A 19 7.95 -5.89 49.94
CA SER A 19 7.55 -4.80 49.07
C SER A 19 7.37 -5.39 47.68
N ALA A 20 6.13 -5.36 47.18
CA ALA A 20 5.82 -5.74 45.81
C ALA A 20 6.59 -4.78 44.90
N ALA A 21 7.77 -5.22 44.45
CA ALA A 21 8.46 -4.60 43.34
C ALA A 21 7.45 -4.48 42.21
N SER A 22 7.21 -3.25 41.75
CA SER A 22 6.40 -2.97 40.58
C SER A 22 6.86 -3.90 39.46
N MET A 23 6.02 -4.86 39.11
CA MET A 23 6.19 -5.67 37.91
C MET A 23 6.46 -4.70 36.76
N PRO A 24 7.49 -4.92 35.92
CA PRO A 24 7.74 -4.05 34.79
C PRO A 24 6.45 -3.98 33.98
N THR A 25 5.91 -2.77 33.81
CA THR A 25 4.80 -2.49 32.90
C THR A 25 5.02 -3.29 31.63
N SER A 26 4.07 -4.17 31.30
CA SER A 26 4.11 -5.03 30.13
C SER A 26 4.66 -4.23 28.96
N ARG A 27 5.78 -4.67 28.36
CA ARG A 27 6.31 -4.04 27.14
C ARG A 27 5.15 -3.92 26.16
N GLU A 28 4.74 -2.68 25.91
CA GLU A 28 3.70 -2.33 24.95
C GLU A 28 4.06 -2.97 23.61
N ARG A 29 3.10 -3.69 23.02
CA ARG A 29 3.29 -4.37 21.75
C ARG A 29 2.48 -3.64 20.70
N MET A 30 3.15 -3.25 19.62
CA MET A 30 2.49 -2.86 18.39
C MET A 30 1.73 -4.07 17.85
N GLN A 31 0.44 -3.90 17.61
CA GLN A 31 -0.42 -4.94 17.07
C GLN A 31 -0.82 -4.56 15.67
N THR A 32 -0.59 -5.46 14.72
CA THR A 32 -0.90 -5.25 13.31
C THR A 32 -2.18 -6.00 12.94
N PHE A 33 -3.02 -5.35 12.18
CA PHE A 33 -4.27 -5.86 11.63
C PHE A 33 -4.28 -5.60 10.12
N HIS A 34 -4.81 -6.55 9.36
CA HIS A 34 -4.91 -6.47 7.92
C HIS A 34 -6.36 -6.70 7.50
N HIS A 35 -6.82 -5.90 6.55
CA HIS A 35 -8.17 -5.99 6.00
C HIS A 35 -8.16 -5.80 4.49
N GLU A 36 -8.89 -6.68 3.82
CA GLU A 36 -9.15 -6.56 2.39
C GLU A 36 -10.46 -5.86 2.06
N ASN A 37 -10.52 -5.29 0.85
CA ASN A 37 -11.68 -4.61 0.29
C ASN A 37 -12.15 -3.38 1.08
N VAL A 38 -11.23 -2.72 1.77
CA VAL A 38 -11.45 -1.43 2.42
C VAL A 38 -11.23 -0.32 1.39
N LEU A 39 -12.27 0.47 1.11
CA LEU A 39 -12.26 1.54 0.10
C LEU A 39 -11.75 1.08 -1.29
N GLY A 40 -12.08 -0.15 -1.69
CA GLY A 40 -11.66 -0.73 -2.97
C GLY A 40 -10.21 -1.24 -3.00
N THR A 41 -9.49 -1.19 -1.88
CA THR A 41 -8.10 -1.63 -1.73
C THR A 41 -7.95 -2.45 -0.45
N SER A 42 -6.72 -2.62 0.04
CA SER A 42 -6.41 -3.21 1.34
C SER A 42 -6.01 -2.13 2.35
N MET A 43 -6.14 -2.50 3.63
CA MET A 43 -5.80 -1.70 4.78
C MET A 43 -4.84 -2.47 5.68
N GLU A 44 -3.77 -1.83 6.11
CA GLU A 44 -2.97 -2.22 7.27
C GLU A 44 -3.23 -1.21 8.39
N LEU A 45 -3.49 -1.72 9.59
CA LEU A 45 -3.64 -0.94 10.80
C LEU A 45 -2.64 -1.45 11.85
N LYS A 46 -1.81 -0.57 12.38
CA LYS A 46 -0.95 -0.87 13.53
C LYS A 46 -1.41 -0.05 14.72
N VAL A 47 -1.63 -0.69 15.86
CA VAL A 47 -2.07 -0.04 17.10
C VAL A 47 -1.11 -0.37 18.24
N SER A 48 -0.54 0.67 18.84
CA SER A 48 0.21 0.54 20.09
C SER A 48 -0.74 0.79 21.25
N ALA A 49 -1.07 -0.27 21.99
CA ALA A 49 -1.97 -0.21 23.14
C ALA A 49 -1.47 -1.07 24.30
N ALA A 50 -1.97 -0.79 25.51
CA ALA A 50 -1.57 -1.53 26.72
C ALA A 50 -2.05 -3.00 26.70
N THR A 51 -3.16 -3.31 26.03
CA THR A 51 -3.71 -4.66 25.93
C THR A 51 -4.17 -5.01 24.50
N ARG A 52 -4.30 -6.31 24.20
CA ARG A 52 -4.92 -6.81 22.96
C ARG A 52 -6.35 -6.29 22.79
N ALA A 53 -7.16 -6.38 23.83
CA ALA A 53 -8.55 -5.96 23.80
C ALA A 53 -8.71 -4.47 23.46
N GLN A 54 -7.83 -3.60 23.96
CA GLN A 54 -7.83 -2.18 23.62
C GLN A 54 -7.46 -1.92 22.16
N ALA A 55 -6.49 -2.66 21.62
CA ALA A 55 -6.13 -2.55 20.21
C ALA A 55 -7.24 -3.07 19.28
N GLU A 56 -7.95 -4.14 19.66
CA GLU A 56 -9.13 -4.65 18.93
C GLU A 56 -10.31 -3.67 19.00
N ALA A 57 -10.49 -2.97 20.12
CA ALA A 57 -11.47 -1.89 20.22
C ALA A 57 -11.12 -0.71 19.28
N ALA A 58 -9.84 -0.35 19.19
CA ALA A 58 -9.34 0.69 18.28
C ALA A 58 -9.48 0.27 16.80
N GLU A 59 -9.18 -0.99 16.47
CA GLU A 59 -9.45 -1.59 15.15
C GLU A 59 -10.93 -1.47 14.79
N SER A 60 -11.83 -1.86 15.70
CA SER A 60 -13.27 -1.75 15.48
C SER A 60 -13.72 -0.30 15.27
N ALA A 61 -13.16 0.65 16.02
CA ALA A 61 -13.45 2.07 15.87
C ALA A 61 -13.01 2.61 14.50
N ALA A 62 -11.80 2.30 14.05
CA ALA A 62 -11.31 2.69 12.72
C ALA A 62 -12.18 2.11 11.60
N LEU A 63 -12.47 0.82 11.63
CA LEU A 63 -13.30 0.17 10.60
C LEU A 63 -14.71 0.76 10.54
N LYS A 64 -15.32 1.01 11.71
CA LYS A 64 -16.65 1.63 11.79
C LYS A 64 -16.65 3.02 11.18
N GLU A 65 -15.61 3.81 11.41
CA GLU A 65 -15.50 5.15 10.85
C GLU A 65 -15.27 5.12 9.34
N ILE A 66 -14.43 4.21 8.85
CA ILE A 66 -14.23 4.00 7.41
C ILE A 66 -15.56 3.62 6.74
N ASP A 67 -16.30 2.65 7.30
CA ASP A 67 -17.59 2.21 6.76
C ASP A 67 -18.63 3.33 6.78
N ARG A 68 -18.63 4.17 7.82
CA ARG A 68 -19.54 5.32 7.93
C ARG A 68 -19.24 6.34 6.84
N LEU A 69 -17.98 6.75 6.70
CA LEU A 69 -17.57 7.74 5.71
C LEU A 69 -17.68 7.20 4.28
N ALA A 70 -17.45 5.91 4.04
CA ALA A 70 -17.68 5.29 2.73
C ALA A 70 -19.15 5.42 2.29
N ARG A 71 -20.11 5.24 3.20
CA ARG A 71 -21.55 5.44 2.93
C ARG A 71 -21.90 6.91 2.68
N ILE A 72 -21.04 7.85 3.05
CA ILE A 72 -21.25 9.29 2.81
C ILE A 72 -20.57 9.71 1.50
N LEU A 73 -19.29 9.41 1.33
CA LEU A 73 -18.41 10.05 0.36
C LEU A 73 -18.15 9.21 -0.91
N SER A 74 -18.55 7.94 -0.95
CA SER A 74 -18.25 7.08 -2.10
C SER A 74 -18.89 7.61 -3.40
N SER A 75 -18.08 7.73 -4.44
CA SER A 75 -18.56 8.05 -5.80
C SER A 75 -18.98 6.82 -6.61
N TYR A 76 -18.78 5.63 -6.05
CA TYR A 76 -19.03 4.35 -6.73
C TYR A 76 -20.25 3.63 -6.19
N ASP A 77 -20.57 3.83 -4.90
CA ASP A 77 -21.79 3.30 -4.30
C ASP A 77 -22.97 4.20 -4.64
N ALA A 78 -23.90 3.69 -5.45
CA ALA A 78 -25.10 4.42 -5.84
C ALA A 78 -25.99 4.81 -4.64
N GLN A 79 -25.83 4.14 -3.49
CA GLN A 79 -26.51 4.41 -2.22
C GLN A 79 -25.70 5.28 -1.27
N SER A 80 -24.53 5.80 -1.66
CA SER A 80 -23.86 6.78 -0.83
C SER A 80 -24.63 8.10 -0.80
N GLU A 81 -24.43 8.89 0.25
CA GLU A 81 -25.01 10.23 0.34
C GLU A 81 -24.57 11.12 -0.83
N PHE A 82 -23.27 11.16 -1.13
CA PHE A 82 -22.72 11.91 -2.26
C PHE A 82 -23.37 11.50 -3.58
N SER A 83 -23.50 10.20 -3.86
CA SER A 83 -24.07 9.73 -5.12
C SER A 83 -25.57 9.99 -5.23
N ARG A 84 -26.32 10.01 -4.12
CA ARG A 84 -27.72 10.47 -4.11
C ARG A 84 -27.80 11.97 -4.36
N TRP A 85 -26.97 12.76 -3.68
CA TRP A 85 -26.91 14.21 -3.83
C TRP A 85 -26.50 14.62 -5.24
N ALA A 86 -25.47 14.02 -5.83
CA ALA A 86 -25.00 14.32 -7.19
C ALA A 86 -26.02 14.01 -8.29
N ARG A 87 -27.10 13.27 -7.97
CA ARG A 87 -28.24 13.03 -8.88
C ARG A 87 -29.35 14.07 -8.77
N THR A 88 -29.31 14.96 -7.77
CA THR A 88 -30.23 16.10 -7.70
C THR A 88 -29.76 17.20 -8.66
N SER A 89 -30.60 18.21 -8.88
CA SER A 89 -30.27 19.34 -9.76
C SER A 89 -31.06 20.57 -9.36
N GLY A 90 -30.36 21.67 -9.07
CA GLY A 90 -30.97 22.96 -8.73
C GLY A 90 -31.69 23.03 -7.39
N GLU A 91 -31.67 21.96 -6.59
CA GLU A 91 -32.35 21.86 -5.29
C GLU A 91 -31.34 21.93 -4.14
N ALA A 92 -31.63 22.75 -3.13
CA ALA A 92 -30.88 22.80 -1.88
C ALA A 92 -31.23 21.59 -1.01
N VAL A 93 -30.30 20.65 -0.89
CA VAL A 93 -30.50 19.40 -0.15
C VAL A 93 -29.70 19.45 1.15
N ARG A 94 -30.33 19.07 2.26
CA ARG A 94 -29.61 18.90 3.53
C ARG A 94 -28.62 17.74 3.43
N VAL A 95 -27.37 17.99 3.79
CA VAL A 95 -26.28 17.00 3.72
C VAL A 95 -25.59 16.86 5.07
N SER A 96 -24.86 15.77 5.26
CA SER A 96 -24.00 15.55 6.41
C SER A 96 -22.89 16.61 6.49
N PRO A 97 -22.40 16.93 7.71
CA PRO A 97 -21.26 17.83 7.88
C PRO A 97 -20.03 17.38 7.08
N GLU A 98 -19.78 16.08 6.98
CA GLU A 98 -18.62 15.53 6.29
C GLU A 98 -18.72 15.66 4.77
N LEU A 99 -19.92 15.49 4.19
CA LEU A 99 -20.11 15.76 2.77
C LEU A 99 -19.93 17.26 2.47
N LEU A 100 -20.48 18.12 3.32
CA LEU A 100 -20.34 19.58 3.19
C LEU A 100 -18.87 20.01 3.28
N GLU A 101 -18.14 19.45 4.26
CA GLU A 101 -16.70 19.68 4.46
C GLU A 101 -15.89 19.24 3.23
N VAL A 102 -16.10 18.03 2.72
CA VAL A 102 -15.34 17.51 1.57
C VAL A 102 -15.62 18.29 0.29
N LEU A 103 -16.88 18.69 0.03
CA LEU A 103 -17.20 19.55 -1.11
C LEU A 103 -16.50 20.92 -0.97
N GLY A 104 -16.51 21.50 0.23
CA GLY A 104 -15.78 22.74 0.52
C GLY A 104 -14.27 22.60 0.34
N LEU A 105 -13.69 21.45 0.72
CA LEU A 105 -12.28 21.16 0.48
C LEU A 105 -11.96 21.07 -1.02
N PHE A 106 -12.86 20.50 -1.83
CA PHE A 106 -12.69 20.51 -3.28
C PHE A 106 -12.71 21.93 -3.86
N ASP A 107 -13.59 22.81 -3.39
CA ASP A 107 -13.59 24.23 -3.81
C ASP A 107 -12.27 24.92 -3.46
N GLN A 108 -11.77 24.69 -2.24
CA GLN A 108 -10.50 25.24 -1.76
C GLN A 108 -9.33 24.74 -2.60
N TRP A 109 -9.22 23.43 -2.81
CA TRP A 109 -8.12 22.84 -3.59
C TRP A 109 -8.18 23.22 -5.06
N ARG A 110 -9.38 23.30 -5.66
CA ARG A 110 -9.57 23.80 -7.02
C ARG A 110 -9.04 25.22 -7.14
N MET A 111 -9.34 26.10 -6.18
CA MET A 111 -8.83 27.48 -6.18
C MET A 111 -7.31 27.51 -6.03
N ARG A 112 -6.76 26.83 -5.01
CA ARG A 112 -5.32 26.85 -4.70
C ARG A 112 -4.46 26.28 -5.82
N THR A 113 -4.95 25.26 -6.50
CA THR A 113 -4.23 24.57 -7.59
C THR A 113 -4.51 25.15 -8.98
N GLY A 114 -5.30 26.24 -9.08
CA GLY A 114 -5.71 26.78 -10.36
C GLY A 114 -6.52 25.79 -11.21
N GLY A 115 -7.24 24.87 -10.56
CA GLY A 115 -8.07 23.85 -11.18
C GLY A 115 -7.35 22.55 -11.51
N ALA A 116 -6.07 22.36 -11.16
CA ALA A 116 -5.40 21.07 -11.41
C ALA A 116 -6.03 19.92 -10.62
N LEU A 117 -6.56 20.21 -9.42
CA LEU A 117 -7.39 19.29 -8.65
C LEU A 117 -8.84 19.74 -8.73
N ASP A 118 -9.70 18.89 -9.32
CA ASP A 118 -11.11 19.20 -9.52
C ASP A 118 -11.97 17.92 -9.47
N ALA A 119 -13.08 17.95 -8.72
CA ALA A 119 -14.01 16.82 -8.63
C ALA A 119 -14.68 16.48 -9.97
N SER A 120 -14.74 17.45 -10.88
CA SER A 120 -15.33 17.29 -12.21
C SER A 120 -14.37 16.74 -13.26
N ALA A 121 -13.11 16.45 -12.89
CA ALA A 121 -12.11 15.85 -13.78
C ALA A 121 -12.60 14.53 -14.42
N GLU A 122 -13.53 13.83 -13.76
CA GLU A 122 -14.22 12.67 -14.33
C GLU A 122 -14.89 12.98 -15.69
N THR A 123 -15.34 14.21 -15.92
CA THR A 123 -15.91 14.63 -17.21
C THR A 123 -14.91 14.44 -18.35
N VAL A 124 -13.65 14.80 -18.14
CA VAL A 124 -12.55 14.60 -19.09
C VAL A 124 -12.19 13.11 -19.18
N SER A 125 -12.07 12.42 -18.05
CA SER A 125 -11.76 10.99 -18.01
C SER A 125 -12.76 10.13 -18.79
N ARG A 126 -14.06 10.46 -18.74
CA ARG A 126 -15.11 9.76 -19.50
C ARG A 126 -14.96 9.93 -21.01
N VAL A 127 -14.59 11.12 -21.46
CA VAL A 127 -14.33 11.39 -22.89
C VAL A 127 -13.14 10.56 -23.37
N TRP A 128 -12.03 10.54 -22.62
CA TRP A 128 -10.88 9.68 -22.91
C TRP A 128 -11.25 8.21 -22.96
N LYS A 129 -11.97 7.72 -21.94
CA LYS A 129 -12.41 6.32 -21.87
C LYS A 129 -13.29 5.93 -23.06
N GLN A 130 -14.21 6.81 -23.46
CA GLN A 130 -15.08 6.57 -24.61
C GLN A 130 -14.30 6.55 -25.93
N ALA A 131 -13.38 7.49 -26.13
CA ALA A 131 -12.54 7.53 -27.32
C ALA A 131 -11.61 6.30 -27.39
N ALA A 132 -11.00 5.92 -26.26
CA ALA A 132 -10.15 4.74 -26.14
C ALA A 132 -10.90 3.45 -26.50
N ALA A 133 -12.16 3.31 -26.07
CA ALA A 133 -13.01 2.17 -26.43
C ALA A 133 -13.28 2.09 -27.95
N GLN A 134 -13.09 3.18 -28.68
CA GLN A 134 -13.18 3.25 -30.14
C GLN A 134 -11.80 3.20 -30.83
N GLY A 135 -10.72 2.97 -30.08
CA GLY A 135 -9.36 2.89 -30.62
C GLY A 135 -8.80 4.21 -31.15
N ARG A 136 -9.35 5.35 -30.71
CA ARG A 136 -8.91 6.71 -31.12
C ARG A 136 -8.71 7.63 -29.92
N VAL A 137 -8.02 8.74 -30.15
CA VAL A 137 -7.97 9.84 -29.18
C VAL A 137 -9.24 10.71 -29.27
N PRO A 138 -9.60 11.44 -28.21
CA PRO A 138 -10.66 12.43 -28.27
C PRO A 138 -10.41 13.50 -29.35
N THR A 139 -11.48 13.96 -29.98
CA THR A 139 -11.42 15.11 -30.90
C THR A 139 -11.33 16.42 -30.13
N ALA A 140 -10.81 17.47 -30.78
CA ALA A 140 -10.74 18.81 -30.18
C ALA A 140 -12.13 19.35 -29.75
N ALA A 141 -13.19 19.00 -30.48
CA ALA A 141 -14.56 19.41 -30.14
C ALA A 141 -15.09 18.69 -28.89
N GLU A 142 -14.88 17.37 -28.79
CA GLU A 142 -15.24 16.59 -27.59
C GLU A 142 -14.49 17.12 -26.37
N MET A 143 -13.20 17.42 -26.52
CA MET A 143 -12.39 17.91 -25.41
C MET A 143 -12.72 19.36 -25.02
N GLY A 144 -12.94 20.23 -26.00
CA GLY A 144 -13.38 21.60 -25.76
C GLY A 144 -14.70 21.66 -24.98
N ALA A 145 -15.64 20.77 -25.28
CA ALA A 145 -16.90 20.65 -24.53
C ALA A 145 -16.67 20.16 -23.09
N ALA A 146 -15.80 19.15 -22.89
CA ALA A 146 -15.47 18.63 -21.57
C ALA A 146 -14.81 19.69 -20.67
N VAL A 147 -13.82 20.41 -21.20
CA VAL A 147 -13.12 21.49 -20.48
C VAL A 147 -14.08 22.64 -20.17
N ALA A 148 -14.99 22.98 -21.08
CA ALA A 148 -16.01 24.00 -20.82
C ALA A 148 -16.97 23.58 -19.71
N ALA A 149 -17.32 22.29 -19.60
CA ALA A 149 -18.14 21.76 -18.52
C ALA A 149 -17.41 21.81 -17.17
N VAL A 150 -16.15 21.38 -17.10
CA VAL A 150 -15.28 21.45 -15.89
C VAL A 150 -15.16 22.87 -15.33
N ARG A 151 -15.16 23.90 -16.20
CA ARG A 151 -15.00 25.29 -15.76
C ARG A 151 -16.21 25.83 -15.00
N GLN A 152 -17.37 25.18 -15.10
CA GLN A 152 -18.60 25.62 -14.44
C GLN A 152 -18.50 25.53 -12.91
N ALA A 153 -19.41 26.22 -12.22
CA ALA A 153 -19.65 25.96 -10.81
C ALA A 153 -20.54 24.72 -10.69
N HIS A 154 -20.07 23.73 -9.93
CA HIS A 154 -20.74 22.43 -9.83
C HIS A 154 -21.71 22.34 -8.66
N TRP A 155 -21.50 23.14 -7.62
CA TRP A 155 -22.39 23.19 -6.47
C TRP A 155 -22.37 24.55 -5.79
N ILE A 156 -23.36 24.76 -4.91
CA ILE A 156 -23.46 25.88 -3.98
C ILE A 156 -23.60 25.29 -2.58
N LEU A 157 -22.76 25.73 -1.63
CA LEU A 157 -22.78 25.26 -0.25
C LEU A 157 -23.35 26.34 0.67
N ASP A 158 -24.25 25.96 1.58
CA ASP A 158 -24.72 26.79 2.68
C ASP A 158 -24.32 26.15 4.02
N GLY A 159 -23.22 26.65 4.58
CA GLY A 159 -22.67 26.20 5.86
C GLY A 159 -23.61 26.38 7.04
N ALA A 160 -24.42 27.45 7.03
CA ALA A 160 -25.32 27.76 8.15
C ALA A 160 -26.58 26.89 8.12
N ALA A 161 -27.12 26.63 6.93
CA ALA A 161 -28.27 25.74 6.75
C ALA A 161 -27.88 24.26 6.71
N GLY A 162 -26.61 23.93 6.49
CA GLY A 162 -26.13 22.56 6.30
C GLY A 162 -26.65 21.94 5.00
N THR A 163 -26.73 22.74 3.93
CA THR A 163 -27.28 22.31 2.64
C THR A 163 -26.28 22.47 1.51
N ALA A 164 -26.44 21.66 0.48
CA ALA A 164 -25.68 21.72 -0.76
C ALA A 164 -26.62 21.61 -1.96
N THR A 165 -26.45 22.51 -2.94
CA THR A 165 -27.20 22.51 -4.20
C THR A 165 -26.30 22.07 -5.33
N HIS A 166 -26.61 20.97 -6.01
CA HIS A 166 -25.91 20.56 -7.23
C HIS A 166 -26.37 21.42 -8.42
N SER A 167 -25.45 22.13 -9.07
CA SER A 167 -25.78 23.20 -10.04
C SER A 167 -25.35 22.94 -11.48
N SER A 168 -24.79 21.77 -11.78
CA SER A 168 -24.31 21.42 -13.12
C SER A 168 -24.74 20.02 -13.55
N THR A 169 -24.43 19.64 -14.78
CA THR A 169 -24.61 18.25 -15.30
C THR A 169 -23.27 17.51 -15.45
N ALA A 170 -22.17 18.10 -14.98
CA ALA A 170 -20.85 17.52 -15.07
C ALA A 170 -20.77 16.20 -14.29
N ALA A 171 -19.93 15.29 -14.76
CA ALA A 171 -19.64 14.08 -14.00
C ALA A 171 -18.75 14.45 -12.80
N LEU A 172 -19.24 14.22 -11.59
CA LEU A 172 -18.52 14.50 -10.35
C LEU A 172 -18.06 13.21 -9.68
N VAL A 173 -16.80 13.19 -9.26
CA VAL A 173 -16.21 12.09 -8.50
C VAL A 173 -15.29 12.67 -7.42
N LEU A 174 -15.55 12.31 -6.17
CA LEU A 174 -14.72 12.67 -5.02
C LEU A 174 -13.53 11.70 -4.87
N ASN A 175 -12.68 11.63 -5.90
CA ASN A 175 -11.41 10.89 -5.83
C ASN A 175 -10.30 11.81 -5.28
N SER A 176 -9.02 11.51 -5.50
CA SER A 176 -7.90 12.27 -4.93
C SER A 176 -7.85 12.12 -3.39
N PHE A 177 -7.91 13.23 -2.64
CA PHE A 177 -7.69 13.27 -1.20
C PHE A 177 -8.79 12.63 -0.37
N THR A 178 -9.96 12.31 -0.92
CA THR A 178 -11.08 11.76 -0.13
C THR A 178 -10.71 10.46 0.58
N LYS A 179 -9.87 9.62 -0.04
CA LYS A 179 -9.35 8.41 0.62
C LYS A 179 -8.49 8.81 1.82
N SER A 180 -7.59 9.77 1.65
CA SER A 180 -6.71 10.29 2.69
C SER A 180 -7.50 10.96 3.83
N TYR A 181 -8.58 11.69 3.52
CA TYR A 181 -9.54 12.22 4.49
C TYR A 181 -10.11 11.09 5.38
N ILE A 182 -10.57 10.00 4.76
CA ILE A 182 -11.11 8.84 5.49
C ILE A 182 -10.02 8.17 6.32
N VAL A 183 -8.80 8.02 5.79
CA VAL A 183 -7.65 7.45 6.53
C VAL A 183 -7.34 8.29 7.77
N ASN A 184 -7.36 9.63 7.65
CA ASN A 184 -7.10 10.52 8.78
C ASN A 184 -8.18 10.39 9.86
N ARG A 185 -9.47 10.43 9.48
CA ARG A 185 -10.59 10.25 10.42
C ARG A 185 -10.57 8.87 11.09
N ALA A 186 -10.18 7.82 10.37
CA ALA A 186 -10.02 6.48 10.92
C ALA A 186 -8.88 6.40 11.94
N ALA A 187 -7.75 7.07 11.66
CA ALA A 187 -6.63 7.16 12.59
C ALA A 187 -7.02 7.91 13.87
N GLU A 188 -7.74 9.03 13.75
CA GLU A 188 -8.30 9.79 14.87
C GLU A 188 -9.25 8.93 15.72
N ALA A 189 -10.17 8.19 15.07
CA ALA A 189 -11.13 7.32 15.74
C ALA A 189 -10.43 6.18 16.52
N ALA A 190 -9.40 5.56 15.94
CA ALA A 190 -8.61 4.53 16.63
C ALA A 190 -7.79 5.11 17.78
N LEU A 191 -7.16 6.28 17.59
CA LEU A 191 -6.30 6.92 18.59
C LEU A 191 -7.10 7.40 19.81
N ALA A 192 -8.39 7.72 19.64
CA ALA A 192 -9.29 8.08 20.73
C ALA A 192 -9.61 6.91 21.69
N GLY A 193 -9.21 5.67 21.36
CA GLY A 193 -9.41 4.50 22.19
C GLY A 193 -8.62 4.54 23.50
N GLU A 194 -9.24 4.08 24.58
CA GLU A 194 -8.59 4.03 25.90
C GLU A 194 -7.33 3.17 25.88
N GLY A 195 -6.20 3.72 26.35
CA GLY A 195 -4.93 3.02 26.41
C GLY A 195 -4.20 2.88 25.07
N VAL A 196 -4.71 3.50 24.00
CA VAL A 196 -4.02 3.62 22.71
C VAL A 196 -3.05 4.79 22.77
N ARG A 197 -1.81 4.58 22.35
CA ARG A 197 -0.76 5.62 22.34
C ARG A 197 -0.27 6.01 20.96
N ALA A 198 -0.44 5.13 20.00
CA ALA A 198 -0.07 5.39 18.62
C ALA A 198 -0.85 4.51 17.66
N VAL A 199 -1.07 5.04 16.47
CA VAL A 199 -1.76 4.36 15.37
C VAL A 199 -1.01 4.61 14.07
N VAL A 200 -0.91 3.57 13.24
CA VAL A 200 -0.53 3.69 11.82
C VAL A 200 -1.66 3.11 10.99
N VAL A 201 -2.25 3.90 10.11
CA VAL A 201 -3.28 3.44 9.15
C VAL A 201 -2.71 3.57 7.75
N ASN A 202 -2.69 2.51 6.96
CA ASN A 202 -2.28 2.53 5.56
C ASN A 202 -3.36 1.90 4.69
N ILE A 203 -4.02 2.71 3.83
CA ILE A 203 -5.06 2.24 2.90
C ILE A 203 -4.59 2.45 1.46
N GLY A 204 -4.10 1.38 0.84
CA GLY A 204 -3.60 1.39 -0.53
C GLY A 204 -2.54 2.46 -0.79
N GLY A 205 -1.60 2.67 0.16
CA GLY A 205 -0.48 3.59 0.03
C GLY A 205 -0.68 4.98 0.63
N ASP A 206 -1.90 5.32 1.06
CA ASP A 206 -2.16 6.52 1.86
C ASP A 206 -2.02 6.14 3.33
N LEU A 207 -1.00 6.70 3.97
CA LEU A 207 -0.53 6.31 5.28
C LEU A 207 -0.64 7.47 6.26
N VAL A 208 -1.16 7.23 7.46
CA VAL A 208 -1.19 8.19 8.56
C VAL A 208 -0.49 7.58 9.77
N VAL A 209 0.51 8.28 10.31
CA VAL A 209 1.15 7.96 11.59
C VAL A 209 0.71 9.00 12.61
N ARG A 210 0.21 8.55 13.78
CA ARG A 210 -0.17 9.42 14.89
C ARG A 210 0.30 8.88 16.23
N GLY A 211 0.50 9.79 17.17
CA GLY A 211 0.87 9.48 18.55
C GLY A 211 2.35 9.15 18.71
N SER A 212 2.71 8.47 19.79
CA SER A 212 4.11 8.24 20.18
C SER A 212 4.76 7.08 19.41
N TRP A 213 4.76 7.14 18.07
CA TRP A 213 5.38 6.16 17.18
C TRP A 213 6.04 6.83 15.99
N SER A 214 7.04 6.14 15.43
CA SER A 214 7.66 6.53 14.18
C SER A 214 7.81 5.32 13.26
N GLU A 215 7.19 5.41 12.09
CA GLU A 215 7.13 4.35 11.10
C GLU A 215 8.21 4.55 10.03
N ASN A 216 8.81 3.45 9.56
CA ASN A 216 9.66 3.48 8.38
C ASN A 216 8.78 3.20 7.15
N VAL A 217 8.68 4.17 6.24
CA VAL A 217 7.85 4.08 5.04
C VAL A 217 8.74 3.93 3.82
N GLU A 218 8.55 2.85 3.05
CA GLU A 218 9.26 2.63 1.80
C GLU A 218 8.50 3.25 0.63
N ILE A 219 9.18 4.05 -0.18
CA ILE A 219 8.59 4.65 -1.39
C ILE A 219 8.92 3.77 -2.58
N ALA A 220 7.90 3.18 -3.19
CA ALA A 220 8.05 2.32 -4.36
C ALA A 220 8.66 3.09 -5.54
N ASP A 221 9.46 2.39 -6.36
CA ASP A 221 9.95 2.93 -7.63
C ASP A 221 8.89 2.75 -8.72
N PRO A 222 8.29 3.83 -9.24
CA PRO A 222 7.28 3.74 -10.30
C PRO A 222 7.86 3.25 -11.63
N LEU A 223 9.19 3.26 -11.77
CA LEU A 223 9.91 2.79 -12.96
C LEU A 223 10.50 1.39 -12.75
N ALA A 224 10.33 0.76 -11.58
CA ALA A 224 10.80 -0.60 -11.37
C ALA A 224 9.95 -1.62 -12.15
N ASP A 225 10.64 -2.58 -12.75
CA ASP A 225 10.04 -3.64 -13.57
C ASP A 225 9.18 -4.66 -12.77
N GLY A 226 9.18 -4.58 -11.43
CA GLY A 226 8.45 -5.51 -10.57
C GLY A 226 7.93 -4.89 -9.27
N GLU A 227 6.83 -5.44 -8.77
CA GLU A 227 6.09 -4.99 -7.58
C GLU A 227 6.90 -5.11 -6.28
N ASN A 228 7.91 -5.97 -6.25
CA ASN A 228 8.88 -6.14 -5.15
C ASN A 228 10.26 -5.58 -5.51
N GLY A 229 10.31 -4.66 -6.49
CA GLY A 229 11.51 -3.90 -6.82
C GLY A 229 12.06 -3.16 -5.59
N PRO A 230 13.35 -2.80 -5.61
CA PRO A 230 13.92 -2.02 -4.52
C PRO A 230 13.18 -0.69 -4.44
N ALA A 231 12.76 -0.30 -3.24
CA ALA A 231 12.20 1.03 -3.00
C ALA A 231 13.16 2.12 -3.52
N LEU A 232 12.64 3.27 -3.96
CA LEU A 232 13.46 4.44 -4.30
C LEU A 232 14.21 4.95 -3.08
N THR A 233 13.47 5.12 -2.00
CA THR A 233 13.95 5.65 -0.73
C THR A 233 13.11 5.08 0.43
N ARG A 234 13.60 5.31 1.64
CA ARG A 234 12.92 4.95 2.88
C ARG A 234 12.87 6.18 3.77
N LEU A 235 11.69 6.50 4.25
CA LEU A 235 11.42 7.67 5.09
C LEU A 235 11.15 7.23 6.52
N ARG A 236 11.57 8.05 7.49
CA ARG A 236 11.11 7.97 8.86
C ARG A 236 10.00 9.00 9.07
N VAL A 237 8.81 8.52 9.39
CA VAL A 237 7.62 9.35 9.53
C VAL A 237 7.10 9.26 10.95
N ALA A 238 6.84 10.40 11.58
CA ALA A 238 6.23 10.50 12.91
C ALA A 238 5.21 11.63 12.89
N ASP A 239 4.03 11.36 13.44
CA ASP A 239 2.92 12.32 13.56
C ASP A 239 2.58 13.07 12.25
N ARG A 240 2.66 12.37 11.12
CA ARG A 240 2.47 12.91 9.76
C ARG A 240 1.76 11.88 8.88
N ALA A 241 1.24 12.36 7.77
CA ALA A 241 0.66 11.55 6.70
C ALA A 241 1.59 11.46 5.49
N VAL A 242 1.49 10.37 4.74
CA VAL A 242 2.16 10.15 3.46
C VAL A 242 1.10 9.72 2.44
N ALA A 243 1.09 10.33 1.27
CA ALA A 243 0.25 9.87 0.16
C ALA A 243 1.08 9.82 -1.11
N THR A 244 0.77 8.84 -1.97
CA THR A 244 1.44 8.68 -3.26
C THR A 244 0.40 8.57 -4.37
N SER A 245 0.54 9.40 -5.39
CA SER A 245 -0.21 9.29 -6.65
C SER A 245 0.75 8.91 -7.78
N GLY A 246 0.22 8.32 -8.85
CA GLY A 246 1.01 8.00 -10.03
C GLY A 246 0.20 7.43 -11.18
N ASN A 247 0.70 7.59 -12.39
CA ASN A 247 0.03 7.18 -13.64
C ASN A 247 0.56 5.84 -14.21
N TYR A 248 1.63 5.29 -13.66
CA TYR A 248 2.41 4.18 -14.22
C TYR A 248 1.69 2.81 -14.26
N ARG A 249 0.51 2.67 -13.64
CA ARG A 249 -0.21 1.38 -13.53
C ARG A 249 -1.58 1.33 -14.23
N ARG A 250 -2.15 2.47 -14.62
CA ARG A 250 -3.53 2.55 -15.12
C ARG A 250 -3.60 3.58 -16.24
N GLY A 251 -4.29 3.25 -17.32
CA GLY A 251 -4.38 4.11 -18.49
C GLY A 251 -5.07 3.43 -19.68
N PHE A 252 -4.84 3.96 -20.86
CA PHE A 252 -5.41 3.50 -22.13
C PHE A 252 -4.30 3.31 -23.16
N ASP A 253 -4.30 2.17 -23.86
CA ASP A 253 -3.40 1.93 -24.98
C ASP A 253 -4.14 2.21 -26.28
N ILE A 254 -3.76 3.28 -26.98
CA ILE A 254 -4.39 3.74 -28.22
C ILE A 254 -3.30 3.85 -29.29
N GLY A 255 -3.40 3.06 -30.36
CA GLY A 255 -2.46 3.12 -31.48
C GLY A 255 -1.00 2.83 -31.10
N GLY A 256 -0.77 1.96 -30.10
CA GLY A 256 0.58 1.61 -29.63
C GLY A 256 1.22 2.63 -28.68
N ARG A 257 0.46 3.66 -28.26
CA ARG A 257 0.87 4.62 -27.24
C ARG A 257 0.00 4.47 -25.98
N HIS A 258 0.65 4.50 -24.82
CA HIS A 258 -0.01 4.52 -23.52
C HIS A 258 -0.40 5.96 -23.13
N TYR A 259 -1.60 6.12 -22.60
CA TYR A 259 -2.16 7.37 -22.08
C TYR A 259 -2.57 7.19 -20.63
N SER A 260 -2.15 8.09 -19.75
CA SER A 260 -2.46 8.08 -18.32
C SER A 260 -3.97 8.12 -18.04
N HIS A 261 -4.40 7.45 -16.97
CA HIS A 261 -5.76 7.61 -16.42
C HIS A 261 -5.94 8.91 -15.61
N ILE A 262 -4.85 9.57 -15.22
CA ILE A 262 -4.87 10.89 -14.60
C ILE A 262 -4.91 11.91 -15.73
N VAL A 263 -5.82 12.87 -15.62
CA VAL A 263 -6.06 13.91 -16.63
C VAL A 263 -5.84 15.29 -16.02
N ASP A 264 -5.43 16.25 -16.84
CA ASP A 264 -5.46 17.66 -16.49
C ASP A 264 -6.82 18.23 -16.89
N PRO A 265 -7.72 18.50 -15.92
CA PRO A 265 -9.06 18.99 -16.23
C PRO A 265 -9.05 20.42 -16.81
N ARG A 266 -7.95 21.17 -16.68
CA ARG A 266 -7.80 22.53 -17.22
C ARG A 266 -7.63 22.53 -18.74
N THR A 267 -6.95 21.50 -19.25
CA THR A 267 -6.58 21.36 -20.68
C THR A 267 -7.34 20.24 -21.39
N GLY A 268 -7.78 19.23 -20.64
CA GLY A 268 -8.39 18.03 -21.16
C GLY A 268 -7.39 16.92 -21.53
N GLU A 269 -6.08 17.18 -21.43
CA GLU A 269 -5.04 16.22 -21.78
C GLU A 269 -4.80 15.19 -20.67
N THR A 270 -4.19 14.05 -21.02
CA THR A 270 -3.69 13.11 -20.01
C THR A 270 -2.40 13.66 -19.38
N ALA A 271 -2.23 13.43 -18.07
CA ALA A 271 -1.06 13.88 -17.34
C ALA A 271 0.09 12.87 -17.52
N GLU A 272 1.14 13.27 -18.25
CA GLU A 272 2.18 12.34 -18.75
C GLU A 272 3.58 12.56 -18.18
N ASP A 273 3.92 13.76 -17.72
CA ASP A 273 5.29 14.17 -17.35
C ASP A 273 5.73 13.55 -16.02
N VAL A 274 4.86 13.65 -15.00
CA VAL A 274 5.09 13.12 -13.66
C VAL A 274 4.51 11.71 -13.59
N VAL A 275 5.37 10.72 -13.37
CA VAL A 275 4.93 9.32 -13.23
C VAL A 275 4.47 8.99 -11.82
N SER A 276 5.05 9.66 -10.82
CA SER A 276 4.62 9.55 -9.44
C SER A 276 4.95 10.79 -8.64
N ALA A 277 4.08 11.15 -7.70
CA ALA A 277 4.34 12.14 -6.68
C ALA A 277 4.02 11.54 -5.31
N THR A 278 5.00 11.57 -4.41
CA THR A 278 4.87 11.23 -3.00
C THR A 278 4.90 12.51 -2.19
N VAL A 279 3.98 12.68 -1.26
CA VAL A 279 3.90 13.86 -0.38
C VAL A 279 3.81 13.42 1.07
N VAL A 280 4.57 14.09 1.93
CA VAL A 280 4.53 13.98 3.39
C VAL A 280 4.03 15.31 3.95
N ALA A 281 2.94 15.29 4.72
CA ALA A 281 2.35 16.48 5.32
C ALA A 281 1.83 16.19 6.73
N PRO A 282 1.57 17.19 7.58
CA PRO A 282 0.94 16.99 8.88
C PRO A 282 -0.44 16.32 8.74
N ASP A 283 -1.25 16.83 7.81
CA ASP A 283 -2.60 16.36 7.52
C ASP A 283 -2.65 15.45 6.26
N ALA A 284 -3.53 14.46 6.27
CA ALA A 284 -3.61 13.51 5.17
C ALA A 284 -4.36 14.05 3.95
N VAL A 285 -5.31 14.96 4.13
CA VAL A 285 -6.00 15.65 3.03
C VAL A 285 -4.98 16.42 2.21
N ASP A 286 -4.10 17.18 2.88
CA ASP A 286 -3.03 17.92 2.23
C ASP A 286 -2.08 16.99 1.46
N ALA A 287 -1.63 15.90 2.10
CA ALA A 287 -0.79 14.91 1.44
C ALA A 287 -1.45 14.32 0.19
N GLY A 288 -2.70 13.87 0.29
CA GLY A 288 -3.45 13.25 -0.81
C GLY A 288 -3.75 14.22 -1.96
N ALA A 289 -4.14 15.45 -1.61
CA ALA A 289 -4.48 16.48 -2.57
C ALA A 289 -3.24 16.90 -3.37
N LEU A 290 -2.14 17.19 -2.68
CA LEU A 290 -0.89 17.55 -3.32
C LEU A 290 -0.31 16.42 -4.16
N ALA A 291 -0.38 15.17 -3.68
CA ALA A 291 0.09 14.03 -4.46
C ALA A 291 -0.64 13.94 -5.80
N THR A 292 -1.97 14.12 -5.81
CA THR A 292 -2.73 14.14 -7.07
C THR A 292 -2.41 15.37 -7.91
N ALA A 293 -2.40 16.55 -7.30
CA ALA A 293 -2.16 17.81 -8.00
C ALA A 293 -0.78 17.84 -8.67
N PHE A 294 0.27 17.33 -8.02
CA PHE A 294 1.62 17.24 -8.58
C PHE A 294 1.76 16.20 -9.69
N CYS A 295 0.87 15.20 -9.76
CA CYS A 295 0.79 14.36 -10.95
C CYS A 295 0.17 15.08 -12.15
N VAL A 296 -0.67 16.11 -11.92
CA VAL A 296 -1.36 16.87 -12.97
C VAL A 296 -0.55 18.08 -13.42
N MET A 297 0.03 18.81 -12.47
CA MET A 297 0.87 19.98 -12.71
C MET A 297 2.19 19.58 -13.34
N SER A 298 2.77 20.49 -14.13
CA SER A 298 4.18 20.36 -14.52
C SER A 298 5.09 20.39 -13.27
N PRO A 299 6.32 19.85 -13.35
CA PRO A 299 7.27 19.91 -12.24
C PRO A 299 7.55 21.34 -11.75
N ALA A 300 7.58 22.31 -12.66
CA ALA A 300 7.80 23.72 -12.33
C ALA A 300 6.61 24.34 -11.58
N GLU A 301 5.37 24.08 -12.04
CA GLU A 301 4.16 24.48 -11.33
C GLU A 301 4.09 23.83 -9.93
N SER A 302 4.42 22.55 -9.84
CA SER A 302 4.43 21.79 -8.58
C SER A 302 5.40 22.40 -7.57
N LEU A 303 6.63 22.70 -7.99
CA LEU A 303 7.64 23.37 -7.16
C LEU A 303 7.18 24.75 -6.69
N ALA A 304 6.64 25.56 -7.61
CA ALA A 304 6.15 26.89 -7.28
C ALA A 304 5.00 26.81 -6.28
N PHE A 305 4.04 25.91 -6.48
CA PHE A 305 2.92 25.73 -5.57
C PHE A 305 3.35 25.19 -4.21
N ALA A 306 4.23 24.19 -4.16
CA ALA A 306 4.76 23.64 -2.93
C ALA A 306 5.46 24.69 -2.06
N SER A 307 6.12 25.69 -2.67
CA SER A 307 6.76 26.78 -1.93
C SER A 307 5.79 27.69 -1.16
N THR A 308 4.49 27.58 -1.43
CA THR A 308 3.41 28.29 -0.70
C THR A 308 2.85 27.49 0.46
N MET A 309 3.30 26.23 0.64
CA MET A 309 2.85 25.32 1.67
C MET A 309 3.89 25.24 2.78
N GLU A 310 3.44 25.31 4.04
CA GLU A 310 4.27 25.03 5.20
C GLU A 310 4.26 23.54 5.54
N ASP A 311 5.36 23.04 6.10
CA ASP A 311 5.50 21.66 6.60
C ASP A 311 5.22 20.51 5.60
N VAL A 312 5.26 20.81 4.30
CA VAL A 312 5.09 19.82 3.23
C VAL A 312 6.45 19.42 2.66
N GLU A 313 6.68 18.11 2.61
CA GLU A 313 7.81 17.52 1.90
C GLU A 313 7.31 16.64 0.74
N PHE A 314 8.03 16.58 -0.37
CA PHE A 314 7.62 15.79 -1.53
C PHE A 314 8.78 15.18 -2.31
N LEU A 315 8.48 14.12 -3.05
CA LEU A 315 9.30 13.51 -4.08
C LEU A 315 8.45 13.35 -5.35
N ILE A 316 8.84 14.04 -6.41
CA ILE A 316 8.28 13.92 -7.75
C ILE A 316 9.24 13.11 -8.60
N VAL A 317 8.73 12.09 -9.27
CA VAL A 317 9.45 11.25 -10.22
C VAL A 317 8.86 11.46 -11.61
N GLU A 318 9.69 11.86 -12.55
CA GLU A 318 9.32 12.07 -13.95
C GLU A 318 9.59 10.84 -14.80
N ARG A 319 8.96 10.76 -15.98
CA ARG A 319 9.07 9.61 -16.88
C ARG A 319 10.50 9.26 -17.31
N ASN A 320 11.39 10.25 -17.37
CA ASN A 320 12.80 10.06 -17.71
C ASN A 320 13.66 9.63 -16.49
N GLY A 321 13.04 9.38 -15.33
CA GLY A 321 13.72 9.02 -14.09
C GLY A 321 14.26 10.21 -13.30
N ARG A 322 14.10 11.46 -13.78
CA ARG A 322 14.47 12.65 -13.02
C ARG A 322 13.62 12.72 -11.75
N ARG A 323 14.30 13.01 -10.64
CA ARG A 323 13.70 13.14 -9.31
C ARG A 323 13.84 14.56 -8.84
N THR A 324 12.73 15.11 -8.37
CA THR A 324 12.67 16.43 -7.74
C THR A 324 12.15 16.25 -6.33
N VAL A 325 12.90 16.74 -5.34
CA VAL A 325 12.51 16.68 -3.93
C VAL A 325 12.40 18.06 -3.33
N SER A 326 11.59 18.19 -2.28
CA SER A 326 11.56 19.38 -1.44
C SER A 326 12.86 19.53 -0.62
N PRO A 327 13.19 20.75 -0.15
CA PRO A 327 14.41 20.99 0.62
C PRO A 327 14.56 20.16 1.91
N GLY A 328 13.47 19.85 2.61
CA GLY A 328 13.50 19.08 3.86
C GLY A 328 13.41 17.56 3.68
N TRP A 329 13.24 17.08 2.45
CA TRP A 329 13.07 15.65 2.15
C TRP A 329 14.20 14.78 2.74
N SER A 330 15.46 15.22 2.58
CA SER A 330 16.62 14.48 3.09
C SER A 330 16.64 14.33 4.61
N GLY A 331 15.92 15.18 5.35
CA GLY A 331 15.75 15.06 6.79
C GLY A 331 14.82 13.91 7.20
N LEU A 332 13.95 13.45 6.28
CA LEU A 332 13.09 12.29 6.47
C LEU A 332 13.77 10.99 6.06
N GLU A 333 14.75 11.05 5.15
CA GLU A 333 15.38 9.85 4.61
C GLU A 333 16.22 9.11 5.66
N VAL A 334 15.98 7.81 5.78
CA VAL A 334 16.82 6.93 6.59
C VAL A 334 17.71 6.07 5.68
N PRO A 335 18.99 5.88 6.03
CA PRO A 335 19.86 4.99 5.29
C PRO A 335 19.21 3.61 5.18
N ARG A 336 19.24 3.03 3.97
CA ARG A 336 19.03 1.59 3.84
C ARG A 336 20.12 0.92 4.65
N LEU A 337 19.74 0.17 5.69
CA LEU A 337 20.62 -0.84 6.24
C LEU A 337 20.94 -1.78 5.08
N GLN A 338 22.12 -1.62 4.47
CA GLN A 338 22.73 -2.74 3.76
C GLN A 338 22.80 -3.85 4.79
N ALA A 339 22.30 -5.05 4.44
CA ALA A 339 22.48 -6.21 5.28
C ALA A 339 23.97 -6.27 5.64
N ALA A 340 24.29 -5.99 6.90
CA ALA A 340 25.66 -5.93 7.35
C ALA A 340 26.25 -7.32 7.10
N GLY A 341 27.11 -7.42 6.11
CA GLY A 341 27.93 -8.60 5.93
C GLY A 341 28.73 -8.74 7.21
N PHE A 342 28.35 -9.71 8.06
CA PHE A 342 29.24 -10.20 9.10
C PHE A 342 30.45 -10.78 8.38
N ALA A 343 31.47 -9.95 8.17
CA ALA A 343 32.76 -10.36 7.68
C ALA A 343 33.42 -11.20 8.78
N ALA A 344 33.10 -12.49 8.83
CA ALA A 344 33.91 -13.46 9.54
C ALA A 344 35.27 -13.50 8.82
N LYS A 345 36.32 -12.99 9.49
CA LYS A 345 37.70 -13.23 9.09
C LYS A 345 37.95 -14.74 9.10
N ALA A 346 37.90 -15.37 7.93
CA ALA A 346 38.39 -16.73 7.74
C ALA A 346 39.83 -16.67 7.21
N ALA A 347 40.74 -17.31 7.95
CA ALA A 347 42.11 -17.56 7.53
C ALA A 347 42.15 -18.46 6.28
N PRO A 348 43.20 -18.39 5.44
CA PRO A 348 43.22 -19.10 4.17
C PRO A 348 43.54 -20.58 4.42
N VAL A 349 42.60 -21.46 4.04
CA VAL A 349 42.92 -22.86 3.76
C VAL A 349 42.90 -23.03 2.25
N ALA A 350 44.07 -23.30 1.69
CA ALA A 350 44.23 -23.59 0.28
C ALA A 350 43.62 -24.96 -0.04
N VAL A 351 42.69 -25.00 -0.99
CA VAL A 351 42.34 -26.21 -1.74
C VAL A 351 42.33 -25.83 -3.21
N GLN A 352 43.28 -26.41 -3.95
CA GLN A 352 43.31 -26.40 -5.41
C GLN A 352 42.32 -27.43 -5.95
N GLY A 353 41.63 -27.08 -7.04
CA GLY A 353 41.04 -28.05 -7.97
C GLY A 353 39.60 -27.77 -8.38
N GLY A 354 39.39 -27.53 -9.68
CA GLY A 354 38.10 -27.60 -10.36
C GLY A 354 37.57 -26.24 -10.82
N GLY A 355 37.68 -25.96 -12.12
CA GLY A 355 37.29 -24.70 -12.74
C GLY A 355 35.84 -24.30 -12.41
N SER A 356 35.69 -23.14 -11.79
CA SER A 356 34.42 -22.47 -11.59
C SER A 356 34.12 -21.56 -12.78
N VAL A 357 33.01 -21.82 -13.47
CA VAL A 357 32.33 -20.77 -14.21
C VAL A 357 31.78 -19.79 -13.16
N PRO A 358 32.02 -18.46 -13.28
CA PRO A 358 31.47 -17.51 -12.32
C PRO A 358 29.94 -17.59 -12.34
N ALA A 359 29.31 -17.50 -11.17
CA ALA A 359 27.90 -17.17 -11.10
C ALA A 359 27.63 -15.93 -11.95
N ALA A 360 26.57 -15.97 -12.77
CA ALA A 360 26.23 -14.87 -13.66
C ALA A 360 25.82 -13.63 -12.84
N ALA A 361 26.82 -12.85 -12.41
CA ALA A 361 26.62 -11.58 -11.75
C ALA A 361 25.84 -10.66 -12.69
N GLY A 362 24.69 -10.15 -12.22
CA GLY A 362 23.84 -9.24 -12.99
C GLY A 362 22.73 -9.91 -13.81
N MET A 363 22.33 -11.14 -13.49
CA MET A 363 21.10 -11.74 -14.02
C MET A 363 19.96 -11.64 -12.99
N GLU A 364 18.73 -11.57 -13.46
CA GLU A 364 17.50 -11.55 -12.66
C GLU A 364 16.42 -12.41 -13.30
N LEU A 365 15.45 -12.82 -12.50
CA LEU A 365 14.23 -13.48 -12.96
C LEU A 365 13.04 -12.55 -12.76
N LEU A 366 12.30 -12.28 -13.83
CA LEU A 366 10.94 -11.74 -13.74
C LEU A 366 9.93 -12.89 -13.74
N VAL A 367 9.09 -12.92 -12.71
CA VAL A 367 7.92 -13.79 -12.58
C VAL A 367 6.69 -12.95 -12.85
N GLN A 368 6.17 -13.05 -14.06
CA GLN A 368 4.93 -12.40 -14.47
C GLN A 368 3.77 -13.37 -14.23
N LEU A 369 2.76 -12.96 -13.48
CA LEU A 369 1.55 -13.76 -13.27
C LEU A 369 0.30 -12.93 -13.52
N GLU A 370 -0.74 -13.58 -14.01
CA GLU A 370 -2.06 -13.02 -14.19
C GLU A 370 -3.04 -13.71 -13.24
N LEU A 371 -3.53 -12.98 -12.23
CA LEU A 371 -4.56 -13.48 -11.33
C LEU A 371 -5.91 -13.48 -12.04
N ALA A 372 -6.57 -14.63 -12.05
CA ALA A 372 -7.83 -14.81 -12.75
C ALA A 372 -8.96 -13.97 -12.15
N ARG A 373 -9.80 -13.42 -13.04
CA ARG A 373 -11.08 -12.84 -12.64
C ARG A 373 -12.10 -13.95 -12.52
N ILE A 374 -12.67 -14.11 -11.32
CA ILE A 374 -13.74 -15.07 -11.06
C ILE A 374 -15.05 -14.30 -10.97
N GLU A 375 -16.00 -14.61 -11.85
CA GLU A 375 -17.33 -14.00 -11.92
C GLU A 375 -18.27 -14.59 -10.85
N ASP A 376 -17.90 -14.45 -9.58
CA ASP A 376 -18.76 -14.74 -8.45
C ASP A 376 -18.73 -13.53 -7.50
N ALA A 377 -19.91 -12.99 -7.19
CA ALA A 377 -20.07 -11.84 -6.31
C ALA A 377 -19.57 -12.09 -4.87
N ARG A 378 -19.38 -13.36 -4.48
CA ARG A 378 -18.80 -13.76 -3.19
C ARG A 378 -17.31 -14.13 -3.28
N ALA A 379 -16.70 -14.10 -4.46
CA ALA A 379 -15.31 -14.48 -4.64
C ALA A 379 -14.34 -13.50 -3.96
N ARG A 380 -13.34 -14.06 -3.25
CA ARG A 380 -12.66 -13.38 -2.16
C ARG A 380 -11.27 -12.74 -2.37
N ARG A 381 -10.75 -12.41 -3.55
CA ARG A 381 -9.27 -12.24 -3.76
C ARG A 381 -8.44 -13.47 -3.33
N PRO A 382 -7.50 -13.93 -4.15
CA PRO A 382 -6.68 -15.08 -3.79
C PRO A 382 -5.55 -14.67 -2.82
N PHE A 383 -5.23 -15.57 -1.90
CA PHE A 383 -3.93 -15.62 -1.23
C PHE A 383 -2.91 -16.16 -2.23
N VAL A 384 -1.71 -15.59 -2.27
CA VAL A 384 -0.69 -15.97 -3.25
C VAL A 384 0.66 -16.09 -2.57
N ALA A 385 1.40 -17.15 -2.86
CA ALA A 385 2.81 -17.27 -2.50
C ALA A 385 3.64 -17.52 -3.75
N VAL A 386 4.73 -16.79 -3.90
CA VAL A 386 5.74 -17.02 -4.94
C VAL A 386 7.08 -17.22 -4.27
N TRP A 387 7.73 -18.36 -4.51
CA TRP A 387 9.01 -18.69 -3.89
C TRP A 387 9.88 -19.54 -4.82
N ILE A 388 11.15 -19.64 -4.44
CA ILE A 388 12.16 -20.45 -5.10
C ILE A 388 12.53 -21.61 -4.19
N GLU A 389 12.55 -22.82 -4.73
CA GLU A 389 13.09 -24.01 -4.08
C GLU A 389 14.40 -24.46 -4.74
N ASP A 390 15.30 -25.03 -3.96
CA ASP A 390 16.46 -25.73 -4.50
C ASP A 390 16.10 -27.12 -5.06
N LYS A 391 17.12 -27.86 -5.50
CA LYS A 391 16.99 -29.23 -6.03
C LYS A 391 16.39 -30.24 -5.05
N ASP A 392 16.42 -29.94 -3.75
CA ASP A 392 15.93 -30.82 -2.68
C ASP A 392 14.52 -30.36 -2.21
N HIS A 393 13.89 -29.46 -2.97
CA HIS A 393 12.58 -28.85 -2.68
C HIS A 393 12.55 -28.05 -1.37
N VAL A 394 13.70 -27.57 -0.90
CA VAL A 394 13.79 -26.70 0.26
C VAL A 394 13.59 -25.25 -0.19
N PRO A 395 12.69 -24.48 0.42
CA PRO A 395 12.52 -23.05 0.11
C PRO A 395 13.81 -22.27 0.39
N VAL A 396 14.29 -21.53 -0.61
CA VAL A 396 15.51 -20.71 -0.56
C VAL A 396 15.18 -19.22 -0.48
N ARG A 397 14.11 -18.81 -1.16
CA ARG A 397 13.67 -17.41 -1.20
C ARG A 397 12.15 -17.34 -1.33
N THR A 398 11.48 -16.61 -0.45
CA THR A 398 10.11 -16.15 -0.72
C THR A 398 10.18 -14.81 -1.43
N ILE A 399 9.62 -14.77 -2.64
CA ILE A 399 9.59 -13.59 -3.52
C ILE A 399 8.40 -12.70 -3.16
N ALA A 400 7.25 -13.32 -2.91
CA ALA A 400 6.02 -12.64 -2.51
C ALA A 400 5.15 -13.55 -1.64
N LEU A 401 4.48 -12.95 -0.66
CA LEU A 401 3.45 -13.60 0.14
C LEU A 401 2.27 -12.64 0.32
N TRP A 402 1.12 -12.95 -0.25
CA TRP A 402 -0.07 -12.10 -0.26
C TRP A 402 -1.21 -12.82 0.47
N PHE A 403 -1.68 -12.30 1.62
CA PHE A 403 -2.79 -12.89 2.37
C PHE A 403 -3.51 -11.86 3.26
N ASP A 404 -4.70 -12.22 3.75
CA ASP A 404 -5.54 -11.35 4.60
C ASP A 404 -5.27 -11.53 6.10
N LYS A 405 -5.35 -12.76 6.63
CA LYS A 405 -5.19 -13.06 8.06
C LYS A 405 -4.33 -14.29 8.28
N ASP A 406 -3.56 -14.31 9.37
CA ASP A 406 -2.67 -15.43 9.71
C ASP A 406 -3.39 -16.78 9.76
N ARG A 407 -4.67 -16.79 10.17
CA ARG A 407 -5.52 -18.00 10.17
C ARG A 407 -5.63 -18.67 8.80
N TRP A 408 -5.40 -17.92 7.72
CA TRP A 408 -5.50 -18.38 6.34
C TRP A 408 -4.15 -18.76 5.73
N LEU A 409 -3.01 -18.45 6.37
CA LEU A 409 -1.70 -18.92 5.91
C LEU A 409 -1.65 -20.44 5.67
N PRO A 410 -2.30 -21.30 6.50
CA PRO A 410 -2.36 -22.74 6.24
C PRO A 410 -3.04 -23.14 4.92
N ASP A 411 -3.83 -22.26 4.29
CA ASP A 411 -4.48 -22.53 3.01
C ASP A 411 -3.49 -22.43 1.83
N LEU A 412 -2.37 -21.70 1.99
CA LEU A 412 -1.18 -21.77 1.13
C LEU A 412 -0.35 -23.01 1.54
N LYS A 413 -0.95 -24.18 1.35
CA LYS A 413 -0.52 -25.48 1.91
C LYS A 413 0.96 -25.80 1.65
N SER A 414 1.43 -25.57 0.43
CA SER A 414 2.80 -25.93 0.03
C SER A 414 3.81 -24.97 0.65
N TRP A 415 3.60 -23.66 0.44
CA TRP A 415 4.47 -22.63 1.01
C TRP A 415 4.49 -22.72 2.54
N TYR A 416 3.34 -22.81 3.20
CA TYR A 416 3.24 -22.83 4.67
C TYR A 416 3.96 -24.02 5.31
N ARG A 417 3.86 -25.22 4.70
CA ARG A 417 4.62 -26.40 5.16
C ARG A 417 6.12 -26.21 4.99
N GLY A 418 6.55 -25.71 3.83
CA GLY A 418 7.96 -25.44 3.54
C GLY A 418 8.54 -24.38 4.47
N ASP A 419 7.80 -23.30 4.70
CA ASP A 419 8.19 -22.20 5.57
C ASP A 419 8.35 -22.65 7.02
N ARG A 420 7.42 -23.45 7.53
CA ARG A 420 7.52 -24.01 8.89
C ARG A 420 8.73 -24.91 9.07
N LEU A 421 9.04 -25.75 8.09
CA LEU A 421 10.24 -26.60 8.12
C LEU A 421 11.51 -25.75 8.12
N ARG A 422 11.56 -24.69 7.29
CA ARG A 422 12.68 -23.73 7.28
C ARG A 422 12.78 -22.97 8.61
N ALA A 423 11.68 -22.43 9.12
CA ALA A 423 11.65 -21.69 10.38
C ALA A 423 12.12 -22.54 11.56
N MET A 424 11.78 -23.83 11.59
CA MET A 424 12.32 -24.78 12.58
C MET A 424 13.83 -24.99 12.46
N ALA A 425 14.37 -25.00 11.23
CA ALA A 425 15.80 -25.18 10.99
C ALA A 425 16.62 -23.90 11.22
N GLU A 426 16.05 -22.73 10.94
CA GLU A 426 16.77 -21.45 10.89
C GLU A 426 16.40 -20.48 12.01
N GLY A 427 15.31 -20.72 12.75
CA GLY A 427 14.85 -19.90 13.86
C GLY A 427 14.21 -18.56 13.47
N THR A 428 13.83 -18.37 12.21
CA THR A 428 13.27 -17.11 11.68
C THR A 428 11.93 -17.32 10.96
N GLU A 429 10.92 -16.55 11.35
CA GLU A 429 9.63 -16.43 10.65
C GLU A 429 9.69 -15.29 9.63
N ILE A 430 9.57 -15.60 8.34
CA ILE A 430 9.63 -14.56 7.29
C ILE A 430 8.26 -13.95 6.99
N ALA A 431 7.17 -14.58 7.43
CA ALA A 431 5.80 -14.16 7.13
C ALA A 431 5.60 -12.69 7.52
N GLY A 432 6.09 -12.26 8.68
CA GLY A 432 6.00 -10.87 9.13
C GLY A 432 6.92 -9.87 8.40
N SER A 433 7.76 -10.31 7.46
CA SER A 433 8.73 -9.47 6.74
C SER A 433 8.53 -9.42 5.21
N VAL A 434 7.80 -10.39 4.65
CA VAL A 434 7.57 -10.53 3.20
C VAL A 434 6.06 -10.53 2.86
N SER A 435 5.20 -10.49 3.88
CA SER A 435 3.74 -10.42 3.68
C SER A 435 3.31 -9.06 3.13
N SER A 436 2.29 -9.09 2.29
CA SER A 436 1.48 -7.93 1.99
C SER A 436 0.02 -8.34 1.76
N ALA A 437 -0.84 -7.35 1.59
CA ALA A 437 -2.24 -7.56 1.24
C ALA A 437 -2.46 -8.43 0.00
N THR A 438 -3.62 -9.06 -0.12
CA THR A 438 -4.03 -9.75 -1.34
C THR A 438 -4.15 -8.78 -2.52
N ARG A 439 -4.02 -9.30 -3.74
CA ARG A 439 -4.11 -8.52 -4.97
C ARG A 439 -5.42 -8.84 -5.72
N PRO A 440 -6.08 -7.86 -6.37
CA PRO A 440 -7.24 -8.13 -7.21
C PRO A 440 -6.85 -8.95 -8.46
N PRO A 441 -7.83 -9.41 -9.27
CA PRO A 441 -7.53 -9.96 -10.58
C PRO A 441 -6.77 -8.95 -11.46
N GLY A 442 -5.75 -9.43 -12.17
CA GLY A 442 -4.87 -8.57 -12.97
C GLY A 442 -3.48 -9.16 -13.20
N LYS A 443 -2.64 -8.41 -13.91
CA LYS A 443 -1.26 -8.80 -14.22
C LYS A 443 -0.29 -8.18 -13.20
N TYR A 444 0.66 -8.99 -12.74
CA TYR A 444 1.66 -8.63 -11.75
C TYR A 444 3.02 -9.14 -12.19
N THR A 445 4.06 -8.34 -11.99
CA THR A 445 5.45 -8.75 -12.19
C THR A 445 6.17 -8.75 -10.86
N LEU A 446 6.84 -9.86 -10.56
CA LEU A 446 7.70 -10.03 -9.40
C LEU A 446 9.12 -10.28 -9.86
N ARG A 447 10.10 -9.87 -9.08
CA ARG A 447 11.51 -9.95 -9.41
C ARG A 447 12.28 -10.78 -8.39
N TRP A 448 13.17 -11.62 -8.87
CA TRP A 448 14.16 -12.31 -8.05
C TRP A 448 15.56 -11.99 -8.54
N ASP A 449 16.40 -11.48 -7.63
CA ASP A 449 17.76 -11.03 -7.90
C ASP A 449 18.83 -12.12 -7.67
N GLY A 450 18.40 -13.38 -7.58
CA GLY A 450 19.29 -14.52 -7.36
C GLY A 450 19.81 -14.64 -5.92
N LYS A 451 19.16 -14.01 -4.93
CA LYS A 451 19.54 -14.11 -3.52
C LYS A 451 18.55 -14.94 -2.69
N ASP A 452 19.03 -15.50 -1.60
CA ASP A 452 18.22 -16.19 -0.60
C ASP A 452 17.48 -15.20 0.34
N ASP A 453 16.66 -15.71 1.25
CA ASP A 453 15.93 -14.91 2.26
C ASP A 453 16.88 -14.06 3.16
N LYS A 454 18.16 -14.45 3.27
CA LYS A 454 19.19 -13.73 4.06
C LYS A 454 19.94 -12.69 3.22
N GLY A 455 19.58 -12.52 1.95
CA GLY A 455 20.21 -11.59 1.02
C GLY A 455 21.57 -12.05 0.51
N LYS A 456 21.91 -13.34 0.63
CA LYS A 456 23.13 -13.93 0.08
C LYS A 456 22.85 -14.51 -1.30
N ALA A 457 23.75 -14.31 -2.25
CA ALA A 457 23.62 -14.90 -3.58
C ALA A 457 23.55 -16.43 -3.52
N VAL A 458 22.58 -17.02 -4.21
CA VAL A 458 22.45 -18.47 -4.34
C VAL A 458 23.50 -19.01 -5.32
N LYS A 459 23.81 -20.30 -5.22
CA LYS A 459 24.76 -20.93 -6.15
C LYS A 459 24.10 -21.05 -7.54
N PRO A 460 24.85 -20.92 -8.64
CA PRO A 460 24.31 -21.25 -9.96
C PRO A 460 23.83 -22.70 -10.01
N GLY A 461 22.70 -22.93 -10.64
CA GLY A 461 22.17 -24.28 -10.82
C GLY A 461 20.68 -24.29 -11.06
N LYS A 462 20.09 -25.47 -10.89
CA LYS A 462 18.67 -25.70 -11.05
C LYS A 462 17.90 -25.31 -9.80
N TYR A 463 16.85 -24.53 -10.01
CA TYR A 463 15.90 -24.14 -8.98
C TYR A 463 14.48 -24.26 -9.52
N THR A 464 13.53 -24.49 -8.62
CA THR A 464 12.10 -24.54 -8.99
C THR A 464 11.41 -23.24 -8.58
N VAL A 465 10.82 -22.56 -9.57
CA VAL A 465 9.93 -21.42 -9.32
C VAL A 465 8.55 -21.96 -9.01
N CYS A 466 8.00 -21.56 -7.86
CA CYS A 466 6.68 -21.97 -7.40
C CYS A 466 5.75 -20.76 -7.33
N ILE A 467 4.53 -20.90 -7.88
CA ILE A 467 3.46 -19.90 -7.81
C ILE A 467 2.23 -20.60 -7.28
N GLU A 468 1.88 -20.35 -6.02
CA GLU A 468 0.73 -20.93 -5.33
C GLU A 468 -0.35 -19.87 -5.17
N ALA A 469 -1.60 -20.25 -5.41
CA ALA A 469 -2.76 -19.42 -5.19
C ALA A 469 -3.86 -20.22 -4.48
N ALA A 470 -4.42 -19.67 -3.42
CA ALA A 470 -5.52 -20.24 -2.67
C ALA A 470 -6.59 -19.17 -2.42
N ARG A 471 -7.83 -19.55 -2.15
CA ARG A 471 -8.90 -18.58 -1.87
C ARG A 471 -9.77 -19.06 -0.73
N GLU A 472 -10.17 -18.14 0.13
CA GLU A 472 -11.16 -18.42 1.19
C GLU A 472 -12.43 -18.99 0.55
N HIS A 473 -12.80 -20.22 0.95
CA HIS A 473 -13.91 -20.98 0.35
C HIS A 473 -13.85 -21.16 -1.18
N GLY A 474 -12.67 -21.00 -1.78
CA GLY A 474 -12.45 -21.13 -3.22
C GLY A 474 -11.52 -22.28 -3.56
N THR A 475 -10.80 -22.14 -4.69
CA THR A 475 -9.92 -23.20 -5.17
C THR A 475 -8.49 -23.04 -4.65
N TYR A 476 -7.72 -24.11 -4.77
CA TYR A 476 -6.31 -24.16 -4.45
C TYR A 476 -5.57 -24.59 -5.72
N GLN A 477 -4.55 -23.83 -6.11
CA GLN A 477 -3.79 -24.03 -7.34
C GLN A 477 -2.30 -23.80 -7.09
N ILE A 478 -1.45 -24.53 -7.80
CA ILE A 478 0.00 -24.33 -7.75
C ILE A 478 0.62 -24.61 -9.12
N LEU A 479 1.49 -23.72 -9.56
CA LEU A 479 2.37 -23.90 -10.71
C LEU A 479 3.81 -24.09 -10.22
N ARG A 480 4.51 -25.06 -10.80
CA ARG A 480 5.92 -25.36 -10.50
C ARG A 480 6.69 -25.47 -11.80
N GLN A 481 7.81 -24.76 -11.90
CA GLN A 481 8.68 -24.80 -13.07
C GLN A 481 10.14 -24.84 -12.64
N GLU A 482 10.82 -25.95 -12.94
CA GLU A 482 12.27 -26.04 -12.82
C GLU A 482 12.93 -25.20 -13.93
N MET A 483 13.90 -24.38 -13.55
CA MET A 483 14.74 -23.59 -14.45
C MET A 483 16.20 -23.71 -14.05
N ASP A 484 17.09 -23.64 -15.04
CA ASP A 484 18.52 -23.57 -14.82
C ASP A 484 18.97 -22.11 -14.84
N PHE A 485 19.44 -21.62 -13.69
CA PHE A 485 19.90 -20.25 -13.48
C PHE A 485 21.42 -20.13 -13.65
N SER A 486 22.10 -21.17 -14.14
CA SER A 486 23.52 -21.11 -14.53
C SER A 486 23.74 -20.68 -15.99
N GLY A 487 22.68 -20.67 -16.80
CA GLY A 487 22.74 -20.51 -18.25
C GLY A 487 22.44 -19.10 -18.79
N ALA A 488 22.25 -19.04 -20.11
CA ALA A 488 21.87 -17.84 -20.84
C ALA A 488 20.43 -17.38 -20.52
N PRO A 489 20.04 -16.13 -20.88
CA PRO A 489 18.67 -15.67 -20.76
C PRO A 489 17.66 -16.67 -21.32
N LYS A 490 16.55 -16.86 -20.62
CA LYS A 490 15.54 -17.85 -20.96
C LYS A 490 14.16 -17.38 -20.54
N GLN A 491 13.22 -17.45 -21.46
CA GLN A 491 11.81 -17.21 -21.20
C GLN A 491 11.02 -18.52 -21.23
N VAL A 492 10.09 -18.69 -20.29
CA VAL A 492 9.20 -19.86 -20.20
C VAL A 492 7.77 -19.37 -19.97
N GLN A 493 6.83 -19.83 -20.78
CA GLN A 493 5.40 -19.61 -20.54
C GLN A 493 4.82 -20.80 -19.76
N LEU A 494 4.05 -20.51 -18.72
CA LEU A 494 3.33 -21.49 -17.93
C LEU A 494 1.84 -21.47 -18.28
N PRO A 495 1.20 -22.64 -18.45
CA PRO A 495 -0.23 -22.70 -18.65
C PRO A 495 -0.96 -22.22 -17.40
N GLY A 496 -2.04 -21.47 -17.61
CA GLY A 496 -2.90 -21.01 -16.53
C GLY A 496 -3.73 -22.12 -15.88
N ASN A 497 -4.39 -21.77 -14.79
CA ASN A 497 -5.36 -22.55 -14.04
C ASN A 497 -6.48 -21.62 -13.53
N THR A 498 -7.36 -22.13 -12.67
CA THR A 498 -8.53 -21.39 -12.17
C THR A 498 -8.19 -20.10 -11.42
N GLU A 499 -7.10 -20.06 -10.67
CA GLU A 499 -6.72 -18.87 -9.87
C GLU A 499 -5.66 -18.01 -10.59
N ILE A 500 -4.85 -18.62 -11.47
CA ILE A 500 -3.76 -17.99 -12.21
C ILE A 500 -4.05 -18.14 -13.70
N ALA A 501 -4.63 -17.12 -14.34
CA ALA A 501 -5.01 -17.16 -15.75
C ALA A 501 -3.81 -17.40 -16.70
N GLY A 502 -2.60 -17.03 -16.27
CA GLY A 502 -1.36 -17.35 -16.95
C GLY A 502 -0.14 -16.88 -16.15
N ALA A 503 1.03 -17.43 -16.46
CA ALA A 503 2.28 -16.92 -15.91
C ALA A 503 3.43 -17.08 -16.91
N SER A 504 4.42 -16.19 -16.86
CA SER A 504 5.66 -16.26 -17.62
C SER A 504 6.85 -16.00 -16.71
N LEU A 505 7.94 -16.70 -17.00
CA LEU A 505 9.21 -16.60 -16.31
C LEU A 505 10.24 -16.08 -17.31
N ASP A 506 10.84 -14.93 -17.05
CA ASP A 506 11.86 -14.32 -17.91
C ASP A 506 13.16 -14.16 -17.12
N TYR A 507 14.09 -15.09 -17.32
CA TYR A 507 15.44 -15.00 -16.80
C TYR A 507 16.30 -14.20 -17.76
N ARG A 508 16.81 -13.05 -17.33
CA ARG A 508 17.47 -12.07 -18.21
C ARG A 508 18.60 -11.35 -17.48
N LYS A 509 19.35 -10.53 -18.22
CA LYS A 509 20.28 -9.57 -17.61
C LYS A 509 19.46 -8.48 -16.91
N ALA A 510 19.87 -8.09 -15.72
CA ALA A 510 19.24 -7.03 -14.96
C ALA A 510 19.32 -5.70 -15.73
N SER A 511 18.19 -5.02 -15.86
CA SER A 511 18.14 -3.65 -16.36
C SER A 511 18.78 -2.74 -15.31
N HIS A 512 19.73 -1.90 -15.71
CA HIS A 512 20.38 -0.92 -14.82
C HIS A 512 19.57 0.35 -14.65
#